data_AF-A0A7X9HK45-F1
#
_entry.id   AF-A0A7X9HK45-F1
#
_cell.length_a   1.000
_cell.length_b   1.000
_cell.length_c   1.000
_cell.angle_alpha   90.00
_cell.angle_beta   90.00
_cell.angle_gamma   90.00
#
_symmetry.space_group_name_H-M   'P 1'
#
loop_
_entity.id
_entity.type
_entity.pdbx_description
1 polymer ?
#
loop_
_entity_poly.entity_id
_entity_poly.type
_entity_poly.pdbx_seq_one_letter_code
_entity_poly.pdbx_strand_id
1 'polypeptide(L)'
;KLGYQAQLESIVLLTNDGVLPANENMKIYIDGIDKEVAAKYATVVDNPQQADLILVRTTTQEERSFGGFGGGAPVQGEAKDNRTNRSAAREGNRYPQGSQQRPPQQTAANLNPFEAREVDISFPAIKWDKIKTLAKSGKPVVVAFNPTGSSCVLPADLKQVVKGTIMIFDPLDNALLDVVFGKFNPVGKLPFEIPSSMDAVKKQLEDVPFDSENPAFKFGDGLSY
;
A
#
# COMPACT_ATOMS: atom_id res chain seq x y z
N LYS A 1 -22.78 -1.80 12.24
CA LYS A 1 -23.25 -2.64 11.12
C LYS A 1 -23.22 -1.87 9.80
N LEU A 2 -23.88 -0.70 9.68
CA LEU A 2 -23.86 0.08 8.43
C LEU A 2 -22.47 0.54 7.96
N GLY A 3 -21.58 0.97 8.87
CA GLY A 3 -20.23 1.38 8.48
C GLY A 3 -19.37 0.25 7.90
N TYR A 4 -19.55 -1.00 8.36
CA TYR A 4 -18.86 -2.15 7.80
C TYR A 4 -19.37 -2.48 6.40
N GLN A 5 -20.70 -2.43 6.21
CA GLN A 5 -21.32 -2.59 4.90
C GLN A 5 -20.80 -1.54 3.90
N ALA A 6 -20.71 -0.27 4.33
CA ALA A 6 -20.16 0.80 3.50
C ALA A 6 -18.70 0.52 3.10
N GLN A 7 -17.88 -0.07 3.98
CA GLN A 7 -16.53 -0.48 3.62
C GLN A 7 -16.55 -1.58 2.54
N LEU A 8 -17.38 -2.61 2.68
CA LEU A 8 -17.52 -3.68 1.67
C LEU A 8 -17.94 -3.11 0.29
N GLU A 9 -18.93 -2.22 0.27
CA GLU A 9 -19.46 -1.61 -0.94
C GLU A 9 -18.49 -0.61 -1.58
N SER A 10 -17.53 -0.07 -0.82
CA SER A 10 -16.52 0.88 -1.32
C SER A 10 -15.31 0.22 -1.99
N ILE A 11 -15.12 -1.09 -1.83
CA ILE A 11 -13.97 -1.82 -2.38
C ILE A 11 -14.17 -1.99 -3.89
N VAL A 12 -13.18 -1.54 -4.68
CA VAL A 12 -13.24 -1.53 -6.14
C VAL A 12 -12.28 -2.58 -6.71
N LEU A 13 -12.80 -3.63 -7.32
CA LEU A 13 -12.00 -4.62 -8.05
C LEU A 13 -11.69 -4.08 -9.46
N LEU A 14 -10.42 -3.79 -9.77
CA LEU A 14 -10.03 -3.18 -11.05
C LEU A 14 -9.59 -4.21 -12.09
N THR A 15 -8.84 -5.22 -11.67
CA THR A 15 -8.39 -6.31 -12.54
C THR A 15 -8.51 -7.63 -11.81
N ASN A 16 -8.79 -8.68 -12.57
CA ASN A 16 -8.84 -10.06 -12.08
C ASN A 16 -8.57 -11.02 -13.24
N ASP A 17 -7.49 -11.80 -13.16
CA ASP A 17 -7.08 -12.80 -14.14
C ASP A 17 -7.46 -14.22 -13.64
N GLY A 18 -8.68 -14.34 -13.09
CA GLY A 18 -9.25 -15.61 -12.61
C GLY A 18 -8.73 -16.11 -11.25
N VAL A 19 -8.08 -15.24 -10.45
CA VAL A 19 -7.54 -15.62 -9.13
C VAL A 19 -8.44 -15.21 -7.97
N LEU A 20 -9.42 -14.35 -8.20
CA LEU A 20 -10.45 -13.96 -7.23
C LEU A 20 -11.86 -14.37 -7.71
N PRO A 21 -12.78 -14.76 -6.82
CA PRO A 21 -12.55 -14.91 -5.37
C PRO A 21 -11.61 -16.08 -5.06
N ALA A 22 -10.80 -15.92 -4.03
CA ALA A 22 -9.86 -16.93 -3.58
C ALA A 22 -10.63 -18.14 -3.00
N ASN A 23 -10.11 -19.34 -3.25
CA ASN A 23 -10.69 -20.58 -2.73
C ASN A 23 -10.53 -20.69 -1.21
N GLU A 24 -11.41 -21.46 -0.58
CA GLU A 24 -11.24 -21.86 0.81
C GLU A 24 -9.99 -22.73 0.99
N ASN A 25 -9.43 -22.74 2.21
CA ASN A 25 -8.29 -23.58 2.62
C ASN A 25 -6.95 -23.31 1.89
N MET A 26 -6.80 -22.16 1.23
CA MET A 26 -5.52 -21.78 0.61
C MET A 26 -4.45 -21.45 1.65
N LYS A 27 -3.18 -21.58 1.24
CA LYS A 27 -2.05 -20.93 1.91
C LYS A 27 -1.86 -19.53 1.35
N ILE A 28 -1.80 -18.52 2.20
CA ILE A 28 -1.58 -17.14 1.78
C ILE A 28 -0.32 -16.57 2.39
N TYR A 29 0.44 -15.83 1.59
CA TYR A 29 1.43 -14.89 2.10
C TYR A 29 0.83 -13.50 2.07
N ILE A 30 1.00 -12.75 3.15
CA ILE A 30 0.42 -11.41 3.29
C ILE A 30 1.51 -10.36 3.51
N ASP A 31 1.26 -9.16 3.00
CA ASP A 31 2.06 -7.97 3.26
C ASP A 31 1.12 -6.79 3.50
N GLY A 32 1.26 -6.08 4.62
CA GLY A 32 0.39 -4.96 4.99
C GLY A 32 -1.01 -5.33 5.50
N ILE A 33 -1.25 -6.59 5.87
CA ILE A 33 -2.53 -7.08 6.44
C ILE A 33 -2.25 -7.73 7.80
N ASP A 34 -3.17 -7.57 8.75
CA ASP A 34 -3.09 -8.21 10.06
C ASP A 34 -3.14 -9.75 9.96
N LYS A 35 -2.14 -10.41 10.55
CA LYS A 35 -1.97 -11.87 10.49
C LYS A 35 -3.06 -12.62 11.26
N GLU A 36 -3.55 -12.08 12.37
CA GLU A 36 -4.59 -12.73 13.18
C GLU A 36 -5.95 -12.67 12.47
N VAL A 37 -6.24 -11.58 11.78
CA VAL A 37 -7.44 -11.47 10.94
C VAL A 37 -7.33 -12.40 9.74
N ALA A 38 -6.21 -12.38 9.00
CA ALA A 38 -6.00 -13.21 7.82
C ALA A 38 -6.08 -14.72 8.13
N ALA A 39 -5.57 -15.15 9.30
CA ALA A 39 -5.63 -16.54 9.75
C ALA A 39 -7.06 -17.09 9.93
N LYS A 40 -8.09 -16.22 9.99
CA LYS A 40 -9.50 -16.62 10.03
C LYS A 40 -10.07 -16.96 8.66
N TYR A 41 -9.34 -16.67 7.57
CA TYR A 41 -9.77 -16.90 6.19
C TYR A 41 -8.94 -17.98 5.49
N ALA A 42 -7.66 -18.11 5.83
CA ALA A 42 -6.72 -19.00 5.17
C ALA A 42 -5.53 -19.36 6.08
N THR A 43 -4.70 -20.32 5.65
CA THR A 43 -3.45 -20.65 6.34
C THR A 43 -2.39 -19.60 5.97
N VAL A 44 -1.99 -18.75 6.92
CA VAL A 44 -0.94 -17.75 6.65
C VAL A 44 0.44 -18.40 6.72
N VAL A 45 1.25 -18.21 5.68
CA VAL A 45 2.64 -18.69 5.60
C VAL A 45 3.62 -17.52 5.63
N ASP A 46 4.79 -17.74 6.23
CA ASP A 46 5.84 -16.71 6.34
C ASP A 46 6.75 -16.63 5.10
N ASN A 47 6.66 -17.63 4.20
CA ASN A 47 7.48 -17.74 3.01
C ASN A 47 6.59 -17.65 1.74
N PRO A 48 6.81 -16.65 0.85
CA PRO A 48 6.00 -16.47 -0.36
C PRO A 48 5.99 -17.68 -1.30
N GLN A 49 7.07 -18.44 -1.38
CA GLN A 49 7.17 -19.62 -2.26
C GLN A 49 6.25 -20.77 -1.80
N GLN A 50 5.84 -20.78 -0.53
CA GLN A 50 4.92 -21.78 0.04
C GLN A 50 3.45 -21.39 -0.10
N ALA A 51 3.16 -20.16 -0.53
CA ALA A 51 1.81 -19.66 -0.69
C ALA A 51 1.16 -20.19 -1.97
N ASP A 52 -0.17 -20.26 -1.97
CA ASP A 52 -1.00 -20.45 -3.15
C ASP A 52 -1.44 -19.11 -3.73
N LEU A 53 -1.53 -18.07 -2.88
CA LEU A 53 -1.83 -16.68 -3.25
C LEU A 53 -1.02 -15.71 -2.39
N ILE A 54 -0.52 -14.64 -3.01
CA ILE A 54 0.15 -13.53 -2.34
C ILE A 54 -0.82 -12.34 -2.32
N LEU A 55 -1.11 -11.80 -1.14
CA LEU A 55 -1.97 -10.63 -0.98
C LEU A 55 -1.18 -9.46 -0.37
N VAL A 56 -1.07 -8.38 -1.12
CA VAL A 56 -0.34 -7.18 -0.71
C VAL A 56 -1.33 -6.04 -0.51
N ARG A 57 -1.45 -5.53 0.71
CA ARG A 57 -2.12 -4.26 1.03
C ARG A 57 -1.09 -3.14 1.10
N THR A 58 -1.30 -2.06 0.37
CA THR A 58 -0.32 -0.98 0.28
C THR A 58 -0.97 0.39 0.01
N THR A 59 -0.15 1.44 -0.04
CA THR A 59 -0.58 2.82 -0.31
C THR A 59 0.24 3.45 -1.43
N THR A 60 -0.30 4.46 -2.10
CA THR A 60 0.38 5.15 -3.22
C THR A 60 1.30 6.28 -2.79
N GLN A 61 1.39 6.60 -1.50
CA GLN A 61 2.40 7.53 -0.99
C GLN A 61 3.58 6.78 -0.39
N GLU A 62 4.77 7.38 -0.46
CA GLU A 62 5.83 7.01 0.47
C GLU A 62 5.38 7.27 1.92
N GLU A 63 5.96 6.55 2.88
CA GLU A 63 5.71 6.84 4.29
C GLU A 63 6.16 8.28 4.58
N ARG A 64 5.20 9.20 4.59
CA ARG A 64 5.44 10.52 5.16
C ARG A 64 5.67 10.26 6.64
N SER A 65 6.91 10.47 7.11
CA SER A 65 7.17 10.72 8.53
C SER A 65 6.48 12.03 8.88
N PHE A 66 5.17 11.96 9.08
CA PHE A 66 4.37 13.07 9.55
C PHE A 66 4.50 13.08 11.06
N GLY A 67 5.49 13.83 11.54
CA GLY A 67 5.59 14.20 12.96
C GLY A 67 4.40 15.07 13.33
N GLY A 68 3.29 14.42 13.70
CA GLY A 68 2.13 15.04 14.34
C GLY A 68 1.11 15.65 13.38
N PHE A 69 0.00 14.93 13.18
CA PHE A 69 -1.36 15.30 13.62
C PHE A 69 -2.24 14.06 13.37
N GLY A 70 -2.61 13.36 14.44
CA GLY A 70 -3.65 12.32 14.43
C GLY A 70 -3.23 10.94 13.89
N GLY A 71 -2.50 10.16 14.69
CA GLY A 71 -2.30 8.73 14.41
C GLY A 71 -1.23 8.11 15.30
N GLY A 72 -1.66 7.50 16.40
CA GLY A 72 -0.86 6.57 17.23
C GLY A 72 0.38 7.17 17.91
N ALA A 73 0.34 7.28 19.24
CA ALA A 73 1.59 7.44 20.00
C ALA A 73 2.55 6.30 19.60
N PRO A 74 3.84 6.58 19.35
CA PRO A 74 4.80 5.50 19.18
C PRO A 74 4.78 4.67 20.46
N VAL A 75 4.53 3.37 20.32
CA VAL A 75 4.70 2.41 21.40
C VAL A 75 6.18 2.46 21.79
N GLN A 76 6.49 3.25 22.83
CA GLN A 76 7.77 3.15 23.51
C GLN A 76 7.81 1.75 24.10
N GLY A 77 8.66 0.90 23.52
CA GLY A 77 8.99 -0.39 24.09
C GLY A 77 9.30 -0.22 25.58
N GLU A 78 8.70 -1.11 26.36
CA GLU A 78 8.81 -1.18 27.82
C GLU A 78 10.23 -0.87 28.30
N ALA A 79 10.38 0.27 28.98
CA ALA A 79 11.56 0.54 29.77
C ALA A 79 11.59 -0.42 30.95
N LYS A 80 12.28 -1.55 30.80
CA LYS A 80 12.65 -2.40 31.94
C LYS A 80 13.69 -1.65 32.76
N ASP A 81 13.22 -1.17 33.91
CA ASP A 81 14.01 -0.64 35.00
C ASP A 81 15.12 -1.62 35.37
N ASN A 82 16.38 -1.17 35.29
CA ASN A 82 17.50 -1.85 35.91
C ASN A 82 18.54 -0.83 36.35
N ARG A 83 18.20 -0.10 37.42
CA ARG A 83 19.18 0.58 38.25
C ARG A 83 20.00 -0.47 39.00
N THR A 84 21.22 -0.75 38.54
CA THR A 84 22.34 -1.06 39.45
C THR A 84 23.68 -0.87 38.77
N ASN A 85 24.54 -0.14 39.48
CA ASN A 85 26.00 -0.14 39.49
C ASN A 85 26.80 0.88 38.66
N ARG A 86 27.52 1.66 39.45
CA ARG A 86 28.51 2.69 39.16
C ARG A 86 29.77 2.09 38.54
N SER A 87 30.45 2.96 37.80
CA SER A 87 31.92 3.14 37.72
C SER A 87 32.77 1.97 37.25
N ALA A 88 33.33 2.09 36.04
CA ALA A 88 34.77 2.05 35.81
C ALA A 88 35.08 2.53 34.38
N ALA A 89 36.00 3.48 34.27
CA ALA A 89 36.62 3.90 33.02
C ALA A 89 37.41 2.73 32.41
N ARG A 90 37.39 2.59 31.08
CA ARG A 90 38.53 2.07 30.31
C ARG A 90 38.49 2.56 28.86
N GLU A 91 39.65 3.01 28.45
CA GLU A 91 40.02 3.60 27.16
C GLU A 91 39.92 2.60 26.00
N GLY A 92 39.76 3.16 24.79
CA GLY A 92 40.39 2.61 23.59
C GLY A 92 39.53 1.68 22.75
N ASN A 93 38.81 2.25 21.77
CA ASN A 93 39.08 1.93 20.37
C ASN A 93 38.35 2.92 19.44
N ARG A 94 39.16 3.73 18.73
CA ARG A 94 38.71 4.52 17.59
C ARG A 94 38.48 3.56 16.41
N TYR A 95 37.24 3.48 15.95
CA TYR A 95 36.93 3.05 14.58
C TYR A 95 36.52 4.28 13.78
N PRO A 96 36.98 4.44 12.53
CA PRO A 96 36.72 5.64 11.75
C PRO A 96 35.24 5.72 11.38
N GLN A 97 34.59 6.85 11.69
CA GLN A 97 33.29 7.19 11.15
C GLN A 97 33.44 7.32 9.63
N GLY A 98 33.07 6.28 8.91
CA GLY A 98 32.69 6.43 7.51
C GLY A 98 31.48 7.35 7.48
N SER A 99 31.67 8.58 7.00
CA SER A 99 30.59 9.49 6.66
C SER A 99 29.79 8.89 5.51
N GLN A 100 28.90 7.94 5.82
CA GLN A 100 27.73 7.71 4.99
C GLN A 100 26.92 9.00 5.08
N GLN A 101 27.12 9.86 4.08
CA GLN A 101 26.28 11.01 3.82
C GLN A 101 24.86 10.45 3.65
N ARG A 102 24.07 10.54 4.71
CA ARG A 102 22.62 10.52 4.61
C ARG A 102 22.25 11.61 3.62
N PRO A 103 21.45 11.35 2.58
CA PRO A 103 20.93 12.43 1.76
C PRO A 103 20.25 13.40 2.71
N PRO A 104 20.47 14.72 2.58
CA PRO A 104 19.95 15.69 3.54
C PRO A 104 18.44 15.56 3.56
N GLN A 105 17.91 15.04 4.67
CA GLN A 105 16.53 15.29 5.06
C GLN A 105 16.42 16.80 5.18
N GLN A 106 15.85 17.44 4.15
CA GLN A 106 15.45 18.84 4.25
C GLN A 106 14.56 18.93 5.49
N THR A 107 15.12 19.49 6.56
CA THR A 107 14.39 19.69 7.80
C THR A 107 13.18 20.55 7.45
N ALA A 108 11.99 20.13 7.90
CA ALA A 108 10.74 20.85 7.64
C ALA A 108 10.78 22.35 8.03
N ALA A 109 11.77 22.73 8.85
CA ALA A 109 12.08 24.09 9.26
C ALA A 109 12.51 25.06 8.14
N ASN A 110 12.98 24.56 6.98
CA ASN A 110 13.45 25.41 5.86
C ASN A 110 12.51 25.38 4.64
N LEU A 111 11.35 24.74 4.74
CA LEU A 111 10.40 24.67 3.64
C LEU A 111 9.49 25.89 3.68
N ASN A 112 9.48 26.68 2.60
CA ASN A 112 8.42 27.67 2.40
C ASN A 112 7.08 26.91 2.23
N PRO A 113 6.09 27.10 3.13
CA PRO A 113 4.82 26.39 3.03
C PRO A 113 3.93 26.89 1.88
N PHE A 114 4.27 28.03 1.27
CA PHE A 114 3.52 28.65 0.17
C PHE A 114 4.15 28.41 -1.21
N GLU A 115 5.33 27.78 -1.26
CA GLU A 115 5.99 27.48 -2.53
C GLU A 115 5.25 26.36 -3.26
N ALA A 116 4.90 26.60 -4.52
CA ALA A 116 4.33 25.59 -5.39
C ALA A 116 5.34 24.45 -5.58
N ARG A 117 4.86 23.21 -5.45
CA ARG A 117 5.69 22.02 -5.61
C ARG A 117 5.19 21.21 -6.77
N GLU A 118 6.11 20.63 -7.52
CA GLU A 118 5.76 19.57 -8.45
C GLU A 118 5.18 18.40 -7.64
N VAL A 119 4.06 17.88 -8.10
CA VAL A 119 3.37 16.75 -7.49
C VAL A 119 3.59 15.56 -8.41
N ASP A 120 4.23 14.52 -7.88
CA ASP A 120 4.30 13.21 -8.53
C ASP A 120 3.31 12.26 -7.84
N ILE A 121 2.36 11.76 -8.62
CA ILE A 121 1.35 10.80 -8.16
C ILE A 121 1.62 9.38 -8.67
N SER A 122 2.82 9.13 -9.21
CA SER A 122 3.26 7.80 -9.63
C SER A 122 3.29 6.83 -8.46
N PHE A 123 2.89 5.58 -8.72
CA PHE A 123 2.98 4.52 -7.74
C PHE A 123 4.44 4.37 -7.26
N PRO A 124 4.72 4.33 -5.94
CA PRO A 124 6.09 4.39 -5.44
C PRO A 124 6.97 3.24 -5.95
N ALA A 125 8.09 3.58 -6.59
CA ALA A 125 8.98 2.62 -7.24
C ALA A 125 9.49 1.54 -6.27
N ILE A 126 9.87 1.92 -5.04
CA ILE A 126 10.35 0.99 -4.00
C ILE A 126 9.29 -0.06 -3.66
N LYS A 127 8.02 0.36 -3.54
CA LYS A 127 6.91 -0.56 -3.27
C LYS A 127 6.65 -1.47 -4.46
N TRP A 128 6.74 -0.92 -5.66
CA TRP A 128 6.58 -1.72 -6.88
C TRP A 128 7.69 -2.75 -7.06
N ASP A 129 8.93 -2.42 -6.72
CA ASP A 129 10.05 -3.35 -6.75
C ASP A 129 9.91 -4.48 -5.73
N LYS A 130 9.34 -4.18 -4.55
CA LYS A 130 8.95 -5.21 -3.57
C LYS A 130 7.89 -6.16 -4.15
N ILE A 131 6.85 -5.63 -4.78
CA ILE A 131 5.79 -6.44 -5.43
C ILE A 131 6.38 -7.31 -6.55
N LYS A 132 7.23 -6.75 -7.42
CA LYS A 132 7.95 -7.51 -8.46
C LYS A 132 8.83 -8.61 -7.86
N THR A 133 9.42 -8.38 -6.69
CA THR A 133 10.21 -9.40 -5.98
C THR A 133 9.32 -10.54 -5.48
N LEU A 134 8.13 -10.24 -4.96
CA LEU A 134 7.15 -11.27 -4.58
C LEU A 134 6.65 -12.06 -5.80
N ALA A 135 6.40 -11.38 -6.94
CA ALA A 135 5.97 -12.02 -8.18
C ALA A 135 6.99 -13.05 -8.72
N LYS A 136 8.30 -12.88 -8.44
CA LYS A 136 9.35 -13.86 -8.78
C LYS A 136 9.19 -15.22 -8.07
N SER A 137 8.34 -15.32 -7.05
CA SER A 137 7.98 -16.61 -6.43
C SER A 137 7.21 -17.54 -7.39
N GLY A 138 6.67 -17.01 -8.49
CA GLY A 138 5.80 -17.74 -9.41
C GLY A 138 4.37 -17.93 -8.91
N LYS A 139 4.03 -17.38 -7.74
CA LYS A 139 2.69 -17.43 -7.16
C LYS A 139 1.85 -16.22 -7.63
N PRO A 140 0.53 -16.37 -7.80
CA PRO A 140 -0.32 -15.25 -8.16
C PRO A 140 -0.27 -14.17 -7.08
N VAL A 141 -0.11 -12.93 -7.51
CA VAL A 141 -0.08 -11.75 -6.63
C VAL A 141 -1.34 -10.93 -6.85
N VAL A 142 -2.02 -10.58 -5.77
CA VAL A 142 -3.13 -9.61 -5.74
C VAL A 142 -2.68 -8.41 -4.92
N VAL A 143 -2.87 -7.21 -5.47
CA VAL A 143 -2.52 -5.95 -4.80
C VAL A 143 -3.78 -5.18 -4.47
N ALA A 144 -4.00 -4.89 -3.19
CA ALA A 144 -4.97 -3.94 -2.70
C ALA A 144 -4.26 -2.62 -2.37
N PHE A 145 -4.47 -1.57 -3.16
CA PHE A 145 -3.82 -0.28 -2.94
C PHE A 145 -4.80 0.79 -2.50
N ASN A 146 -4.38 1.62 -1.55
CA ASN A 146 -5.06 2.84 -1.16
C ASN A 146 -4.41 4.05 -1.85
N PRO A 147 -5.10 4.76 -2.76
CA PRO A 147 -4.65 6.02 -3.28
C PRO A 147 -4.74 7.08 -2.18
N THR A 148 -3.64 7.32 -1.47
CA THR A 148 -3.64 8.28 -0.37
C THR A 148 -3.59 9.70 -0.95
N GLY A 149 -4.51 10.57 -0.51
CA GLY A 149 -4.55 11.99 -0.87
C GLY A 149 -5.21 12.33 -2.21
N SER A 150 -4.71 11.78 -3.32
CA SER A 150 -5.17 12.05 -4.68
C SER A 150 -5.27 10.76 -5.50
N SER A 151 -5.65 10.86 -6.79
CA SER A 151 -5.48 9.77 -7.77
C SER A 151 -4.00 9.33 -7.85
N CYS A 152 -3.72 8.26 -8.61
CA CYS A 152 -2.37 7.72 -8.80
C CYS A 152 -2.13 7.28 -10.25
N VAL A 153 -0.89 7.37 -10.71
CA VAL A 153 -0.45 6.70 -11.95
C VAL A 153 0.06 5.31 -11.58
N LEU A 154 -0.60 4.27 -12.08
CA LEU A 154 -0.21 2.88 -11.82
C LEU A 154 0.96 2.45 -12.72
N PRO A 155 1.77 1.45 -12.31
CA PRO A 155 2.87 0.96 -13.12
C PRO A 155 2.40 0.42 -14.48
N ALA A 156 3.10 0.76 -15.56
CA ALA A 156 2.74 0.32 -16.91
C ALA A 156 2.73 -1.21 -17.08
N ASP A 157 3.52 -1.92 -16.26
CA ASP A 157 3.63 -3.37 -16.24
C ASP A 157 2.69 -4.06 -15.25
N LEU A 158 1.76 -3.32 -14.60
CA LEU A 158 0.86 -3.82 -13.57
C LEU A 158 0.20 -5.15 -13.96
N LYS A 159 -0.49 -5.19 -15.11
CA LYS A 159 -1.23 -6.38 -15.58
C LYS A 159 -0.34 -7.58 -15.91
N GLN A 160 0.96 -7.38 -16.10
CA GLN A 160 1.91 -8.47 -16.34
C GLN A 160 2.48 -9.02 -15.03
N VAL A 161 2.61 -8.18 -14.01
CA VAL A 161 3.21 -8.53 -12.71
C VAL A 161 2.18 -9.13 -11.75
N VAL A 162 0.96 -8.59 -11.71
CA VAL A 162 -0.09 -9.00 -10.76
C VAL A 162 -1.29 -9.63 -11.47
N LYS A 163 -1.95 -10.56 -10.78
CA LYS A 163 -3.14 -11.29 -11.25
C LYS A 163 -4.45 -10.67 -10.79
N GLY A 164 -4.40 -9.76 -9.81
CA GLY A 164 -5.54 -8.94 -9.45
C GLY A 164 -5.11 -7.62 -8.84
N THR A 165 -5.95 -6.60 -9.02
CA THR A 165 -5.75 -5.27 -8.45
C THR A 165 -7.06 -4.78 -7.86
N ILE A 166 -7.01 -4.36 -6.61
CA ILE A 166 -8.13 -3.83 -5.84
C ILE A 166 -7.75 -2.41 -5.40
N MET A 167 -8.62 -1.45 -5.62
CA MET A 167 -8.48 -0.11 -5.03
C MET A 167 -9.38 -0.03 -3.78
N ILE A 168 -8.81 0.48 -2.70
CA ILE A 168 -9.44 0.51 -1.38
C ILE A 168 -9.35 1.90 -0.74
N PHE A 169 -10.34 2.26 0.08
CA PHE A 169 -10.36 3.52 0.86
C PHE A 169 -10.08 3.26 2.34
N ASP A 170 -9.01 2.51 2.62
CA ASP A 170 -8.61 2.08 3.96
C ASP A 170 -9.69 1.31 4.76
N PRO A 171 -10.36 0.30 4.19
CA PRO A 171 -11.30 -0.55 4.93
C PRO A 171 -10.56 -1.36 6.00
N LEU A 172 -11.32 -1.95 6.92
CA LEU A 172 -10.77 -2.95 7.83
C LEU A 172 -10.26 -4.17 7.05
N ASP A 173 -9.25 -4.86 7.58
CA ASP A 173 -8.69 -6.05 6.93
C ASP A 173 -9.73 -7.14 6.70
N ASN A 174 -10.66 -7.34 7.64
CA ASN A 174 -11.73 -8.31 7.46
C ASN A 174 -12.71 -7.92 6.35
N ALA A 175 -12.93 -6.63 6.07
CA ALA A 175 -13.74 -6.20 4.93
C ALA A 175 -13.03 -6.49 3.60
N LEU A 176 -11.73 -6.20 3.51
CA LEU A 176 -10.92 -6.57 2.33
C LEU A 176 -10.93 -8.09 2.12
N LEU A 177 -10.73 -8.88 3.18
CA LEU A 177 -10.69 -10.34 3.10
C LEU A 177 -12.06 -10.95 2.78
N ASP A 178 -13.17 -10.36 3.25
CA ASP A 178 -14.52 -10.78 2.85
C ASP A 178 -14.72 -10.66 1.33
N VAL A 179 -14.19 -9.61 0.70
CA VAL A 179 -14.18 -9.48 -0.75
C VAL A 179 -13.24 -10.49 -1.40
N VAL A 180 -11.98 -10.58 -0.95
CA VAL A 180 -10.97 -11.47 -1.54
C VAL A 180 -11.44 -12.93 -1.55
N PHE A 181 -12.08 -13.39 -0.48
CA PHE A 181 -12.57 -14.77 -0.34
C PHE A 181 -14.04 -14.97 -0.77
N GLY A 182 -14.63 -13.98 -1.46
CA GLY A 182 -15.96 -14.15 -2.06
C GLY A 182 -17.13 -14.18 -1.08
N LYS A 183 -16.93 -13.84 0.20
CA LYS A 183 -18.02 -13.65 1.17
C LYS A 183 -18.88 -12.44 0.81
N PHE A 184 -18.30 -11.48 0.10
CA PHE A 184 -18.99 -10.36 -0.53
C PHE A 184 -18.58 -10.24 -2.01
N ASN A 185 -19.55 -10.13 -2.91
CA ASN A 185 -19.29 -9.83 -4.32
C ASN A 185 -18.99 -8.32 -4.46
N PRO A 186 -17.80 -7.90 -4.92
CA PRO A 186 -17.46 -6.49 -4.99
C PRO A 186 -18.41 -5.73 -5.93
N VAL A 187 -18.90 -4.59 -5.45
CA VAL A 187 -19.80 -3.71 -6.19
C VAL A 187 -19.25 -2.30 -6.36
N GLY A 188 -18.14 -1.97 -5.68
CA GLY A 188 -17.55 -0.64 -5.71
C GLY A 188 -17.12 -0.23 -7.11
N LYS A 189 -17.31 1.05 -7.41
CA LYS A 189 -16.92 1.68 -8.69
C LYS A 189 -15.93 2.81 -8.42
N LEU A 190 -15.01 3.03 -9.36
CA LEU A 190 -14.09 4.15 -9.30
C LEU A 190 -14.84 5.49 -9.31
N PRO A 191 -14.62 6.36 -8.31
CA PRO A 191 -15.24 7.68 -8.28
C PRO A 191 -14.46 8.74 -9.11
N PHE A 192 -13.34 8.35 -9.71
CA PHE A 192 -12.49 9.21 -10.54
C PHE A 192 -11.71 8.37 -11.58
N GLU A 193 -11.07 9.02 -12.54
CA GLU A 193 -10.19 8.36 -13.51
C GLU A 193 -8.79 8.10 -12.93
N ILE A 194 -8.24 6.93 -13.24
CA ILE A 194 -6.84 6.62 -13.01
C ILE A 194 -6.08 6.98 -14.29
N PRO A 195 -5.24 8.04 -14.28
CA PRO A 195 -4.51 8.49 -15.45
C PRO A 195 -3.52 7.42 -15.93
N SER A 196 -3.21 7.43 -17.22
CA SER A 196 -2.27 6.49 -17.83
C SER A 196 -0.81 6.83 -17.58
N SER A 197 -0.48 8.10 -17.32
CA SER A 197 0.88 8.57 -17.09
C SER A 197 0.91 9.95 -16.41
N MET A 198 2.07 10.37 -15.92
CA MET A 198 2.26 11.76 -15.45
C MET A 198 2.13 12.79 -16.56
N ASP A 199 2.39 12.43 -17.82
CA ASP A 199 2.14 13.31 -18.96
C ASP A 199 0.63 13.52 -19.19
N ALA A 200 -0.19 12.48 -18.99
CA ALA A 200 -1.64 12.61 -19.03
C ALA A 200 -2.14 13.54 -17.92
N VAL A 201 -1.61 13.41 -16.70
CA VAL A 201 -1.91 14.30 -15.56
C VAL A 201 -1.61 15.76 -15.89
N LYS A 202 -0.44 16.04 -16.49
CA LYS A 202 -0.01 17.40 -16.84
C LYS A 202 -0.89 18.06 -17.93
N LYS A 203 -1.62 17.26 -18.71
CA LYS A 203 -2.52 17.74 -19.75
C LYS A 203 -3.96 17.92 -19.27
N GLN A 204 -4.29 17.49 -18.06
CA GLN A 204 -5.65 17.64 -17.53
C GLN A 204 -5.97 19.11 -17.30
N LEU A 205 -7.21 19.47 -17.60
CA LEU A 205 -7.82 20.76 -17.36
C LEU A 205 -8.42 20.75 -15.96
N GLU A 206 -8.02 21.71 -15.13
CA GLU A 206 -8.35 21.76 -13.70
C GLU A 206 -9.85 21.84 -13.37
N ASP A 207 -10.68 22.24 -14.34
CA ASP A 207 -12.12 22.46 -14.19
C ASP A 207 -12.98 21.51 -15.04
N VAL A 208 -12.37 20.56 -15.77
CA VAL A 208 -13.09 19.61 -16.62
C VAL A 208 -13.06 18.21 -16.01
N PRO A 209 -14.22 17.62 -15.67
CA PRO A 209 -14.27 16.27 -15.14
C PRO A 209 -13.99 15.23 -16.24
N PHE A 210 -13.28 14.17 -15.87
CA PHE A 210 -13.06 12.97 -16.69
C PHE A 210 -12.40 13.24 -18.06
N ASP A 211 -11.39 14.11 -18.06
CA ASP A 211 -10.70 14.57 -19.26
C ASP A 211 -9.35 13.87 -19.50
N SER A 212 -9.00 12.86 -18.68
CA SER A 212 -7.70 12.19 -18.80
C SER A 212 -7.57 11.54 -20.19
N GLU A 213 -6.45 11.79 -20.87
CA GLU A 213 -6.16 11.15 -22.14
C GLU A 213 -5.92 9.64 -21.93
N ASN A 214 -6.75 8.79 -22.55
CA ASN A 214 -6.65 7.32 -22.53
C ASN A 214 -6.39 6.78 -21.10
N PRO A 215 -7.29 6.97 -20.14
CA PRO A 215 -7.04 6.63 -18.74
C PRO A 215 -6.80 5.12 -18.59
N ALA A 216 -5.94 4.76 -17.63
CA ALA A 216 -5.70 3.36 -17.29
C ALA A 216 -6.98 2.68 -16.77
N PHE A 217 -7.80 3.44 -16.04
CA PHE A 217 -9.16 3.08 -15.63
C PHE A 217 -10.05 4.31 -15.65
N LYS A 218 -11.28 4.16 -16.14
CA LYS A 218 -12.27 5.22 -16.29
C LYS A 218 -13.08 5.41 -15.01
N PHE A 219 -13.75 6.56 -14.90
CA PHE A 219 -14.83 6.73 -13.93
C PHE A 219 -15.86 5.62 -14.09
N GLY A 220 -16.32 5.06 -12.97
CA GLY A 220 -17.30 3.98 -12.97
C GLY A 220 -16.72 2.59 -13.22
N ASP A 221 -15.43 2.44 -13.50
CA ASP A 221 -14.80 1.12 -13.61
C ASP A 221 -14.82 0.37 -12.27
N GLY A 222 -15.09 -0.93 -12.34
CA GLY A 222 -15.15 -1.81 -11.19
C GLY A 222 -15.78 -3.13 -11.60
N LEU A 223 -15.05 -4.22 -11.44
CA LEU A 223 -15.47 -5.58 -11.75
C LEU A 223 -16.30 -6.16 -10.60
N SER A 224 -17.00 -7.26 -10.91
CA SER A 224 -17.69 -8.13 -9.97
C SER A 224 -17.34 -9.58 -10.31
N TYR A 225 -17.56 -10.51 -9.38
CA TYR A 225 -17.40 -11.95 -9.62
C TYR A 225 -18.53 -12.52 -10.46
#